data_AF-A0A9D8BLZ4-F1
#
_entry.id   AF-A0A9D8BLZ4-F1
#
_cell.length_a   1.000
_cell.length_b   1.000
_cell.length_c   1.000
_cell.angle_alpha   90.00
_cell.angle_beta   90.00
_cell.angle_gamma   90.00
#
_symmetry.space_group_name_H-M   'P 1'
#
loop_
_entity.id
_entity.type
_entity.pdbx_description
1 polymer ?
#
loop_
_entity_poly.entity_id
_entity_poly.type
_entity_poly.pdbx_seq_one_letter_code
_entity_poly.pdbx_strand_id
1 'polypeptide(L)'
;MPGRMHLVATAFALNMLGLCGVALAEPAPGDVFREYIWHKETGDAGGSLRIGGKLGSTSPVALDHEFDLEHATKAEVVIEKLLCHDGTKGLAIQINGHEWLPVPEAEKIPEPQWAYQHHVYPIIPVPLAWLKAGRGNEFFMRVSSEHSWNWPQNLVYGVHFRIYYDSTKKPHPTGTITSPASGATIGLSATLACQAQSPNGAIRQVDFVGNYEDVNFEGDGEYRQWHYHFFRGKITHHLGSAKTAPYTVRWDTSWAPDQDQPMRLVARITDTAGLIYMTPVVENLKLVRPGLSVELCKPCDIPKQWVTRRGRKEEKFNIAGDLKKAVAAQLVWVSWSPGYMNGIFINDKRVFDNEGPKYQYFAHRVALKDISVLTTGANTLATGPSPKNQHGMEVNWPGIMVLIQYKTK
;
A
#
# COMPACT_ATOMS: atom_id res chain seq x y z
N MET A 1 -17.57 61.41 -46.49
CA MET A 1 -18.23 60.26 -45.83
C MET A 1 -17.23 59.62 -44.87
N PRO A 2 -17.36 59.79 -43.54
CA PRO A 2 -16.52 59.10 -42.57
C PRO A 2 -17.26 57.89 -42.00
N GLY A 3 -16.64 56.71 -42.07
CA GLY A 3 -17.16 55.47 -41.51
C GLY A 3 -16.95 55.42 -39.98
N ARG A 4 -18.05 55.22 -39.25
CA ARG A 4 -18.07 54.96 -37.81
C ARG A 4 -17.66 53.51 -37.54
N MET A 5 -16.56 53.29 -36.83
CA MET A 5 -16.25 52.04 -36.13
C MET A 5 -17.03 52.01 -34.82
N HIS A 6 -17.92 51.03 -34.65
CA HIS A 6 -18.53 50.72 -33.36
C HIS A 6 -17.65 49.69 -32.62
N LEU A 7 -17.07 50.12 -31.50
CA LEU A 7 -16.53 49.24 -30.46
C LEU A 7 -17.69 48.47 -29.83
N VAL A 8 -17.71 47.14 -29.96
CA VAL A 8 -18.60 46.26 -29.21
C VAL A 8 -17.90 45.93 -27.89
N ALA A 9 -18.55 46.30 -26.79
CA ALA A 9 -18.08 46.07 -25.44
C ALA A 9 -18.31 44.62 -24.99
N THR A 10 -17.31 44.17 -24.25
CA THR A 10 -17.04 42.89 -23.63
C THR A 10 -18.11 42.40 -22.64
N ALA A 11 -18.48 41.12 -22.69
CA ALA A 11 -19.07 40.39 -21.58
C ALA A 11 -18.37 39.03 -21.45
N PHE A 12 -17.32 38.98 -20.64
CA PHE A 12 -16.71 37.72 -20.21
C PHE A 12 -17.51 37.18 -19.03
N ALA A 13 -18.25 36.09 -19.27
CA ALA A 13 -18.84 35.28 -18.22
C ALA A 13 -17.72 34.55 -17.47
N LEU A 14 -17.54 34.90 -16.20
CA LEU A 14 -16.62 34.24 -15.27
C LEU A 14 -17.23 32.89 -14.89
N ASN A 15 -16.86 31.82 -15.61
CA ASN A 15 -17.13 30.45 -15.18
C ASN A 15 -16.35 30.19 -13.90
N MET A 16 -17.04 30.17 -12.76
CA MET A 16 -16.54 29.57 -11.53
C MET A 16 -16.39 28.06 -11.76
N LEU A 17 -15.23 27.66 -12.27
CA LEU A 17 -14.72 26.31 -12.14
C LEU A 17 -14.56 26.05 -10.64
N GLY A 18 -15.55 25.34 -10.07
CA GLY A 18 -15.43 24.76 -8.75
C GLY A 18 -14.17 23.91 -8.73
N LEU A 19 -13.22 24.32 -7.89
CA LEU A 19 -12.15 23.46 -7.43
C LEU A 19 -12.83 22.27 -6.75
N CYS A 20 -13.13 21.23 -7.51
CA CYS A 20 -13.24 19.89 -6.96
C CYS A 20 -11.87 19.63 -6.37
N GLY A 21 -11.72 19.86 -5.06
CA GLY A 21 -10.58 19.35 -4.33
C GLY A 21 -10.51 17.88 -4.70
N VAL A 22 -9.41 17.48 -5.34
CA VAL A 22 -9.10 16.08 -5.55
C VAL A 22 -9.01 15.53 -4.13
N ALA A 23 -10.11 14.96 -3.66
CA ALA A 23 -10.14 14.29 -2.38
C ALA A 23 -9.07 13.20 -2.51
N LEU A 24 -7.97 13.34 -1.77
CA LEU A 24 -6.97 12.30 -1.67
C LEU A 24 -7.73 11.04 -1.28
N ALA A 25 -7.73 10.06 -2.16
CA ALA A 25 -8.49 8.85 -2.01
C ALA A 25 -7.75 8.01 -0.96
N GLU A 26 -8.17 8.12 0.31
CA GLU A 26 -7.71 7.40 1.49
C GLU A 26 -8.53 7.90 2.70
N PRO A 27 -8.66 7.13 3.81
CA PRO A 27 -9.38 7.61 4.97
C PRO A 27 -8.61 8.73 5.66
N ALA A 28 -9.25 9.89 5.78
CA ALA A 28 -8.69 11.04 6.45
C ALA A 28 -9.01 11.00 7.96
N PRO A 29 -8.21 11.68 8.80
CA PRO A 29 -8.54 11.90 10.21
C PRO A 29 -9.96 12.47 10.37
N GLY A 30 -10.76 11.89 11.26
CA GLY A 30 -12.16 12.26 11.45
C GLY A 30 -13.16 11.54 10.54
N ASP A 31 -12.70 10.84 9.49
CA ASP A 31 -13.60 10.09 8.62
C ASP A 31 -14.30 8.95 9.38
N VAL A 32 -15.57 8.76 9.03
CA VAL A 32 -16.41 7.64 9.47
C VAL A 32 -16.76 6.82 8.25
N PHE A 33 -16.44 5.53 8.26
CA PHE A 33 -16.64 4.68 7.10
C PHE A 33 -16.86 3.21 7.49
N ARG A 34 -17.23 2.41 6.50
CA ARG A 34 -17.32 0.95 6.59
C ARG A 34 -16.63 0.34 5.38
N GLU A 35 -15.95 -0.77 5.59
CA GLU A 35 -15.28 -1.54 4.53
C GLU A 35 -16.04 -2.84 4.26
N TYR A 36 -16.44 -3.04 3.02
CA TYR A 36 -17.06 -4.26 2.51
C TYR A 36 -16.03 -4.97 1.65
N ILE A 37 -15.53 -6.07 2.17
CA ILE A 37 -14.32 -6.70 1.65
C ILE A 37 -14.72 -7.95 0.90
N TRP A 38 -14.35 -7.99 -0.37
CA TRP A 38 -14.31 -9.23 -1.11
C TRP A 38 -12.85 -9.70 -1.22
N HIS A 39 -12.63 -10.99 -0.93
CA HIS A 39 -11.40 -11.68 -1.30
C HIS A 39 -11.77 -13.11 -1.66
N LYS A 40 -10.91 -13.77 -2.44
CA LYS A 40 -11.10 -15.17 -2.78
C LYS A 40 -10.23 -16.04 -1.87
N GLU A 41 -10.89 -16.88 -1.06
CA GLU A 41 -10.21 -17.69 -0.05
C GLU A 41 -9.38 -18.83 -0.65
N THR A 42 -9.85 -19.40 -1.76
CA THR A 42 -9.32 -20.61 -2.39
C THR A 42 -9.04 -20.40 -3.87
N GLY A 43 -8.15 -21.21 -4.44
CA GLY A 43 -7.86 -21.21 -5.87
C GLY A 43 -6.37 -21.05 -6.19
N ASP A 44 -6.08 -21.07 -7.48
CA ASP A 44 -4.73 -20.89 -8.02
C ASP A 44 -4.13 -19.52 -7.63
N ALA A 45 -2.80 -19.41 -7.72
CA ALA A 45 -2.03 -18.20 -7.46
C ALA A 45 -2.37 -17.56 -6.10
N GLY A 46 -2.39 -18.39 -5.06
CA GLY A 46 -2.65 -17.95 -3.69
C GLY A 46 -4.04 -17.35 -3.54
N GLY A 47 -5.07 -17.92 -4.18
CA GLY A 47 -6.44 -17.43 -4.07
C GLY A 47 -6.68 -16.09 -4.77
N SER A 48 -5.85 -15.68 -5.73
CA SER A 48 -6.10 -14.45 -6.49
C SER A 48 -7.18 -14.63 -7.56
N LEU A 49 -7.85 -13.53 -7.89
CA LEU A 49 -8.61 -13.39 -9.12
C LEU A 49 -7.68 -12.95 -10.24
N ARG A 50 -7.66 -13.75 -11.30
CA ARG A 50 -6.82 -13.57 -12.46
C ARG A 50 -7.55 -12.72 -13.51
N ILE A 51 -7.06 -11.51 -13.76
CA ILE A 51 -7.62 -10.57 -14.74
C ILE A 51 -6.68 -10.40 -15.95
N GLY A 52 -7.25 -10.53 -17.15
CA GLY A 52 -6.58 -10.45 -18.44
C GLY A 52 -6.33 -11.79 -19.13
N GLY A 53 -5.72 -11.77 -20.31
CA GLY A 53 -5.55 -12.98 -21.13
C GLY A 53 -6.82 -13.43 -21.85
N LYS A 54 -6.69 -14.35 -22.81
CA LYS A 54 -7.84 -14.97 -23.51
C LYS A 54 -8.65 -15.93 -22.61
N LEU A 55 -8.13 -16.22 -21.43
CA LEU A 55 -8.69 -17.17 -20.44
C LEU A 55 -9.05 -16.49 -19.10
N GLY A 56 -9.04 -15.15 -19.03
CA GLY A 56 -9.38 -14.41 -17.81
C GLY A 56 -10.83 -14.60 -17.39
N SER A 57 -11.11 -14.39 -16.10
CA SER A 57 -12.49 -14.48 -15.58
C SER A 57 -13.40 -13.49 -16.31
N THR A 58 -14.42 -14.01 -16.97
CA THR A 58 -15.43 -13.21 -17.70
C THR A 58 -16.76 -13.14 -16.95
N SER A 59 -16.77 -13.46 -15.66
CA SER A 59 -18.00 -13.45 -14.86
C SER A 59 -17.95 -12.33 -13.81
N PRO A 60 -19.10 -11.66 -13.56
CA PRO A 60 -19.19 -10.71 -12.47
C PRO A 60 -18.94 -11.42 -11.14
N VAL A 61 -18.34 -10.68 -10.22
CA VAL A 61 -18.08 -11.11 -8.86
C VAL A 61 -19.17 -10.51 -7.97
N ALA A 62 -20.01 -11.38 -7.41
CA ALA A 62 -21.04 -10.99 -6.47
C ALA A 62 -20.41 -10.56 -5.13
N LEU A 63 -20.98 -9.50 -4.54
CA LEU A 63 -20.66 -9.04 -3.20
C LEU A 63 -21.81 -9.46 -2.28
N ASP A 64 -21.54 -10.43 -1.40
CA ASP A 64 -22.55 -10.99 -0.50
C ASP A 64 -22.88 -10.09 0.70
N HIS A 65 -22.25 -8.92 0.78
CA HIS A 65 -22.45 -7.95 1.84
C HIS A 65 -23.77 -7.20 1.68
N GLU A 66 -24.31 -6.73 2.81
CA GLU A 66 -25.43 -5.81 2.85
C GLU A 66 -24.91 -4.37 2.93
N PHE A 67 -24.94 -3.66 1.81
CA PHE A 67 -24.42 -2.31 1.70
C PHE A 67 -25.38 -1.31 2.35
N ASP A 68 -24.95 -0.75 3.47
CA ASP A 68 -25.60 0.38 4.12
C ASP A 68 -25.18 1.69 3.45
N LEU A 69 -26.14 2.35 2.78
CA LEU A 69 -25.97 3.65 2.12
C LEU A 69 -26.67 4.78 2.87
N GLU A 70 -27.30 4.51 4.02
CA GLU A 70 -27.97 5.54 4.79
C GLU A 70 -26.93 6.51 5.38
N HIS A 71 -27.08 7.79 5.04
CA HIS A 71 -26.13 8.88 5.33
C HIS A 71 -24.76 8.73 4.66
N ALA A 72 -24.65 7.91 3.61
CA ALA A 72 -23.42 7.83 2.84
C ALA A 72 -23.11 9.17 2.14
N THR A 73 -21.85 9.58 2.15
CA THR A 73 -21.37 10.86 1.58
C THR A 73 -20.42 10.67 0.40
N LYS A 74 -19.62 9.60 0.42
CA LYS A 74 -18.77 9.18 -0.69
C LYS A 74 -18.53 7.67 -0.64
N ALA A 75 -18.14 7.08 -1.77
CA ALA A 75 -17.64 5.72 -1.82
C ALA A 75 -16.38 5.64 -2.69
N GLU A 76 -15.55 4.65 -2.40
CA GLU A 76 -14.39 4.30 -3.21
C GLU A 76 -14.16 2.80 -3.19
N VAL A 77 -13.39 2.31 -4.14
CA VAL A 77 -12.91 0.93 -4.17
C VAL A 77 -11.39 0.91 -4.08
N VAL A 78 -10.85 0.10 -3.17
CA VAL A 78 -9.42 -0.22 -3.06
C VAL A 78 -9.21 -1.60 -3.66
N ILE A 79 -8.22 -1.75 -4.55
CA ILE A 79 -7.93 -3.03 -5.20
C ILE A 79 -6.53 -3.48 -4.77
N GLU A 80 -6.43 -4.63 -4.14
CA GLU A 80 -5.15 -5.29 -3.85
C GLU A 80 -4.65 -5.97 -5.15
N LYS A 81 -3.85 -5.23 -5.92
CA LYS A 81 -3.45 -5.55 -7.30
C LYS A 81 -1.97 -5.92 -7.36
N LEU A 82 -1.67 -7.14 -7.78
CA LEU A 82 -0.32 -7.57 -8.13
C LEU A 82 -0.20 -7.76 -9.65
N LEU A 83 0.78 -7.12 -10.27
CA LEU A 83 1.15 -7.32 -11.68
C LEU A 83 2.34 -8.28 -11.78
N CYS A 84 2.10 -9.53 -12.20
CA CYS A 84 3.14 -10.56 -12.29
C CYS A 84 4.02 -10.41 -13.54
N HIS A 85 3.46 -9.88 -14.61
CA HIS A 85 4.08 -9.93 -15.92
C HIS A 85 3.85 -8.64 -16.67
N ASP A 86 4.87 -8.23 -17.40
CA ASP A 86 4.89 -6.95 -18.08
C ASP A 86 3.89 -6.87 -19.23
N GLY A 87 3.51 -5.66 -19.61
CA GLY A 87 2.73 -5.40 -20.82
C GLY A 87 1.22 -5.61 -20.68
N THR A 88 0.72 -5.99 -19.50
CA THR A 88 -0.73 -5.98 -19.24
C THR A 88 -1.11 -4.62 -18.64
N LYS A 89 -1.92 -3.88 -19.39
CA LYS A 89 -2.26 -2.48 -19.11
C LYS A 89 -3.77 -2.24 -19.19
N GLY A 90 -4.20 -1.07 -18.73
CA GLY A 90 -5.59 -0.63 -18.84
C GLY A 90 -6.53 -1.47 -17.99
N LEU A 91 -6.10 -1.86 -16.79
CA LEU A 91 -6.99 -2.47 -15.81
C LEU A 91 -8.16 -1.51 -15.54
N ALA A 92 -9.37 -2.03 -15.57
CA ALA A 92 -10.59 -1.26 -15.32
C ALA A 92 -11.58 -2.10 -14.54
N ILE A 93 -12.39 -1.43 -13.72
CA ILE A 93 -13.47 -2.02 -12.92
C ILE A 93 -14.82 -1.45 -13.36
N GLN A 94 -15.83 -2.31 -13.44
CA GLN A 94 -17.23 -1.95 -13.66
C GLN A 94 -18.02 -2.41 -12.43
N ILE A 95 -18.96 -1.59 -11.97
CA ILE A 95 -19.76 -1.86 -10.78
C ILE A 95 -21.22 -1.86 -11.20
N ASN A 96 -21.98 -2.92 -10.86
CA ASN A 96 -23.41 -3.04 -11.16
C ASN A 96 -23.82 -2.72 -12.61
N GLY A 97 -22.94 -3.02 -13.59
CA GLY A 97 -23.21 -2.76 -15.02
C GLY A 97 -23.08 -1.30 -15.46
N HIS A 98 -22.60 -0.39 -14.60
CA HIS A 98 -22.31 1.00 -14.97
C HIS A 98 -21.08 1.13 -15.89
N GLU A 99 -20.62 2.34 -16.19
CA GLU A 99 -19.44 2.53 -17.03
C GLU A 99 -18.14 2.00 -16.38
N TRP A 100 -17.13 1.78 -17.22
CA TRP A 100 -15.83 1.28 -16.77
C TRP A 100 -15.01 2.40 -16.14
N LEU A 101 -14.62 2.22 -14.88
CA LEU A 101 -13.68 3.08 -14.19
C LEU A 101 -12.25 2.57 -14.43
N PRO A 102 -11.33 3.41 -14.93
CA PRO A 102 -9.93 3.02 -15.04
C PRO A 102 -9.32 2.82 -13.65
N VAL A 103 -8.53 1.76 -13.49
CA VAL A 103 -7.69 1.57 -12.31
C VAL A 103 -6.37 2.29 -12.56
N PRO A 104 -5.99 3.29 -11.73
CA PRO A 104 -4.75 4.02 -11.93
C PRO A 104 -3.52 3.14 -11.67
N GLU A 105 -2.43 3.45 -12.35
CA GLU A 105 -1.10 2.95 -12.01
C GLU A 105 -0.43 3.87 -10.97
N ALA A 106 0.54 3.37 -10.22
CA ALA A 106 1.23 4.17 -9.21
C ALA A 106 2.24 5.16 -9.86
N GLU A 107 2.06 6.46 -9.60
CA GLU A 107 2.82 7.52 -10.27
C GLU A 107 4.33 7.49 -10.02
N LYS A 108 4.79 6.96 -8.89
CA LYS A 108 6.24 6.87 -8.58
C LYS A 108 6.91 5.64 -9.21
N ILE A 109 6.16 4.74 -9.83
CA ILE A 109 6.76 3.69 -10.67
C ILE A 109 7.16 4.33 -12.01
N PRO A 110 8.39 4.11 -12.52
CA PRO A 110 8.82 4.69 -13.79
C PRO A 110 7.97 4.24 -14.97
N GLU A 111 7.77 5.14 -15.91
CA GLU A 111 7.01 4.87 -17.14
C GLU A 111 7.75 3.90 -18.11
N PRO A 112 7.01 3.02 -18.81
CA PRO A 112 5.64 2.65 -18.49
C PRO A 112 5.60 1.76 -17.23
N GLN A 113 4.68 2.05 -16.29
CA GLN A 113 4.60 1.35 -15.00
C GLN A 113 4.39 -0.16 -15.15
N TRP A 114 3.63 -0.56 -16.18
CA TRP A 114 3.38 -1.96 -16.52
C TRP A 114 4.62 -2.72 -17.04
N ALA A 115 5.81 -2.10 -17.10
CA ALA A 115 7.07 -2.79 -17.35
C ALA A 115 7.74 -3.33 -16.07
N TYR A 116 7.24 -2.95 -14.90
CA TYR A 116 7.75 -3.35 -13.60
C TYR A 116 6.73 -4.23 -12.89
N GLN A 117 7.17 -5.36 -12.33
CA GLN A 117 6.35 -6.15 -11.42
C GLN A 117 6.10 -5.31 -10.16
N HIS A 118 4.86 -5.25 -9.69
CA HIS A 118 4.49 -4.44 -8.54
C HIS A 118 3.27 -5.02 -7.84
N HIS A 119 3.15 -4.77 -6.54
CA HIS A 119 1.95 -5.03 -5.77
C HIS A 119 1.50 -3.70 -5.16
N VAL A 120 0.37 -3.18 -5.61
CA VAL A 120 -0.13 -1.85 -5.28
C VAL A 120 -1.59 -1.89 -4.87
N TYR A 121 -2.05 -0.79 -4.26
CA TYR A 121 -3.39 -0.64 -3.69
C TYR A 121 -4.16 0.53 -4.30
N PRO A 122 -4.37 0.59 -5.64
CA PRO A 122 -5.03 1.73 -6.27
C PRO A 122 -6.43 1.95 -5.72
N ILE A 123 -6.77 3.21 -5.55
CA ILE A 123 -8.04 3.67 -4.99
C ILE A 123 -8.79 4.45 -6.05
N ILE A 124 -10.06 4.10 -6.22
CA ILE A 124 -10.90 4.62 -7.30
C ILE A 124 -12.18 5.17 -6.67
N PRO A 125 -12.48 6.47 -6.81
CA PRO A 125 -13.76 7.02 -6.39
C PRO A 125 -14.92 6.33 -7.14
N VAL A 126 -15.98 5.97 -6.42
CA VAL A 126 -17.18 5.34 -6.96
C VAL A 126 -18.38 6.25 -6.71
N PRO A 127 -19.14 6.63 -7.75
CA PRO A 127 -20.38 7.37 -7.56
C PRO A 127 -21.36 6.56 -6.69
N LEU A 128 -21.87 7.14 -5.60
CA LEU A 128 -22.82 6.46 -4.70
C LEU A 128 -24.05 5.91 -5.43
N ALA A 129 -24.52 6.62 -6.47
CA ALA A 129 -25.66 6.21 -7.30
C ALA A 129 -25.42 4.90 -8.06
N TRP A 130 -24.18 4.41 -8.15
CA TRP A 130 -23.86 3.12 -8.77
C TRP A 130 -23.96 1.95 -7.80
N LEU A 131 -24.05 2.22 -6.49
CA LEU A 131 -24.18 1.22 -5.46
C LEU A 131 -25.65 0.99 -5.13
N LYS A 132 -26.01 -0.26 -4.87
CA LYS A 132 -27.33 -0.65 -4.39
C LYS A 132 -27.30 -0.70 -2.87
N ALA A 133 -28.29 -0.12 -2.21
CA ALA A 133 -28.49 -0.39 -0.78
C ALA A 133 -28.90 -1.85 -0.58
N GLY A 134 -28.41 -2.49 0.47
CA GLY A 134 -28.63 -3.89 0.75
C GLY A 134 -27.72 -4.82 -0.07
N ARG A 135 -28.22 -6.00 -0.41
CA ARG A 135 -27.47 -7.05 -1.13
C ARG A 135 -27.54 -6.86 -2.65
N GLY A 136 -26.74 -7.65 -3.38
CA GLY A 136 -26.82 -7.74 -4.84
C GLY A 136 -25.96 -6.71 -5.58
N ASN A 137 -24.95 -6.17 -4.89
CA ASN A 137 -23.86 -5.47 -5.55
C ASN A 137 -22.92 -6.48 -6.22
N GLU A 138 -22.37 -6.10 -7.36
CA GLU A 138 -21.37 -6.90 -8.08
C GLU A 138 -20.34 -6.01 -8.75
N PHE A 139 -19.18 -6.58 -9.06
CA PHE A 139 -18.19 -5.92 -9.87
C PHE A 139 -17.62 -6.83 -10.96
N PHE A 140 -17.10 -6.22 -12.01
CA PHE A 140 -16.40 -6.88 -13.10
C PHE A 140 -15.07 -6.19 -13.32
N MET A 141 -14.05 -6.92 -13.75
CA MET A 141 -12.76 -6.34 -14.09
C MET A 141 -12.29 -6.79 -15.46
N ARG A 142 -11.58 -5.90 -16.16
CA ARG A 142 -10.97 -6.19 -17.46
C ARG A 142 -9.62 -5.50 -17.59
N VAL A 143 -8.87 -5.87 -18.61
CA VAL A 143 -7.69 -5.16 -19.09
C VAL A 143 -7.88 -4.79 -20.56
N SER A 144 -6.96 -4.02 -21.12
CA SER A 144 -6.93 -3.78 -22.56
C SER A 144 -6.82 -5.09 -23.34
N SER A 145 -7.48 -5.18 -24.50
CA SER A 145 -7.31 -6.31 -25.44
C SER A 145 -5.92 -6.34 -26.08
N GLU A 146 -5.20 -5.21 -26.05
CA GLU A 146 -3.84 -5.10 -26.55
C GLU A 146 -2.85 -5.54 -25.46
N HIS A 147 -2.54 -6.83 -25.42
CA HIS A 147 -1.45 -7.40 -24.63
C HIS A 147 -0.85 -8.64 -25.30
N SER A 148 0.42 -8.92 -25.03
CA SER A 148 1.16 -10.03 -25.67
C SER A 148 0.85 -11.43 -25.11
N TRP A 149 0.13 -11.51 -23.99
CA TRP A 149 -0.04 -12.76 -23.26
C TRP A 149 -1.37 -13.46 -23.54
N ASN A 150 -1.37 -14.79 -23.59
CA ASN A 150 -2.62 -15.57 -23.72
C ASN A 150 -3.28 -15.88 -22.37
N TRP A 151 -2.58 -15.72 -21.24
CA TRP A 151 -3.09 -15.96 -19.89
C TRP A 151 -3.25 -14.65 -19.07
N PRO A 152 -3.91 -14.68 -17.91
CA PRO A 152 -4.10 -13.49 -17.07
C PRO A 152 -2.83 -13.08 -16.31
N GLN A 153 -2.58 -11.77 -16.19
CA GLN A 153 -1.35 -11.23 -15.61
C GLN A 153 -1.55 -10.30 -14.40
N ASN A 154 -2.76 -9.74 -14.23
CA ASN A 154 -3.13 -9.05 -13.00
C ASN A 154 -3.73 -10.07 -12.04
N LEU A 155 -3.16 -10.16 -10.85
CA LEU A 155 -3.67 -10.94 -9.73
C LEU A 155 -4.32 -9.98 -8.75
N VAL A 156 -5.62 -10.13 -8.52
CA VAL A 156 -6.38 -9.34 -7.57
C VAL A 156 -6.67 -10.21 -6.35
N TYR A 157 -6.03 -9.93 -5.22
CA TYR A 157 -6.20 -10.71 -4.00
C TYR A 157 -7.40 -10.24 -3.16
N GLY A 158 -7.79 -8.98 -3.33
CA GLY A 158 -8.91 -8.38 -2.61
C GLY A 158 -9.46 -7.14 -3.32
N VAL A 159 -10.75 -6.89 -3.12
CA VAL A 159 -11.46 -5.67 -3.57
C VAL A 159 -12.28 -5.16 -2.40
N HIS A 160 -12.02 -3.91 -2.00
CA HIS A 160 -12.58 -3.32 -0.78
C HIS A 160 -13.45 -2.16 -1.19
N PHE A 161 -14.76 -2.26 -0.98
CA PHE A 161 -15.64 -1.11 -1.11
C PHE A 161 -15.66 -0.36 0.21
N ARG A 162 -15.21 0.89 0.21
CA ARG A 162 -15.24 1.76 1.37
C ARG A 162 -16.33 2.79 1.19
N ILE A 163 -17.29 2.81 2.10
CA ILE A 163 -18.41 3.75 2.12
C ILE A 163 -18.24 4.66 3.31
N TYR A 164 -18.20 5.96 3.05
CA TYR A 164 -18.04 7.00 4.05
C TYR A 164 -19.39 7.59 4.40
N TYR A 165 -19.54 8.02 5.64
CA TYR A 165 -20.80 8.50 6.19
C TYR A 165 -20.65 9.92 6.75
N ASP A 166 -21.76 10.65 6.77
CA ASP A 166 -21.87 11.91 7.49
C ASP A 166 -21.76 11.63 9.00
N SER A 167 -20.63 12.01 9.61
CA SER A 167 -20.34 11.78 11.02
C SER A 167 -21.32 12.45 11.97
N THR A 168 -22.04 13.48 11.51
CA THR A 168 -23.07 14.17 12.31
C THR A 168 -24.39 13.42 12.36
N LYS A 169 -24.62 12.49 11.42
CA LYS A 169 -25.90 11.76 11.29
C LYS A 169 -25.77 10.26 11.60
N LYS A 170 -24.64 9.64 11.25
CA LYS A 170 -24.45 8.19 11.43
C LYS A 170 -23.95 7.88 12.85
N PRO A 171 -24.65 7.10 13.68
CA PRO A 171 -24.09 6.65 14.96
C PRO A 171 -22.81 5.81 14.73
N HIS A 172 -21.69 6.19 15.32
CA HIS A 172 -20.37 5.62 14.98
C HIS A 172 -19.43 5.56 16.21
N PRO A 173 -18.37 4.72 16.19
CA PRO A 173 -17.39 4.73 17.26
C PRO A 173 -16.65 6.06 17.33
N THR A 174 -16.25 6.48 18.52
CA THR A 174 -15.43 7.67 18.75
C THR A 174 -14.27 7.34 19.67
N GLY A 175 -13.22 8.15 19.61
CA GLY A 175 -12.06 7.97 20.47
C GLY A 175 -10.91 8.89 20.14
N THR A 176 -9.83 8.75 20.91
CA THR A 176 -8.61 9.53 20.73
C THR A 176 -7.40 8.72 21.17
N ILE A 177 -6.25 8.98 20.56
CA ILE A 177 -4.97 8.48 21.05
C ILE A 177 -4.61 9.27 22.30
N THR A 178 -4.36 8.57 23.40
CA THR A 178 -3.97 9.16 24.69
C THR A 178 -2.48 9.07 24.96
N SER A 179 -1.76 8.23 24.20
CA SER A 179 -0.29 8.17 24.23
C SER A 179 0.24 7.66 22.89
N PRO A 180 1.30 8.26 22.33
CA PRO A 180 1.95 9.49 22.78
C PRO A 180 1.09 10.74 22.54
N ALA A 181 1.40 11.84 23.21
CA ALA A 181 0.81 13.15 22.92
C ALA A 181 1.50 13.82 21.72
N SER A 182 0.84 14.79 21.07
CA SER A 182 1.45 15.57 20.00
C SER A 182 2.71 16.29 20.49
N GLY A 183 3.75 16.33 19.67
CA GLY A 183 5.05 16.90 20.04
C GLY A 183 5.94 15.99 20.90
N ALA A 184 5.45 14.81 21.28
CA ALA A 184 6.24 13.88 22.09
C ALA A 184 7.48 13.36 21.34
N THR A 185 8.48 12.99 22.13
CA THR A 185 9.66 12.28 21.66
C THR A 185 9.48 10.78 21.85
N ILE A 186 9.79 10.01 20.82
CA ILE A 186 9.71 8.55 20.79
C ILE A 186 11.14 7.99 20.77
N GLY A 187 11.42 7.13 21.76
CA GLY A 187 12.67 6.38 21.88
C GLY A 187 12.65 5.08 21.10
N LEU A 188 13.42 4.08 21.56
CA LEU A 188 13.50 2.73 20.98
C LEU A 188 12.17 1.95 21.02
N SER A 189 11.26 2.34 21.89
CA SER A 189 9.89 1.87 21.87
C SER A 189 8.94 2.93 22.42
N ALA A 190 7.70 2.94 21.94
CA ALA A 190 6.61 3.76 22.48
C ALA A 190 5.41 2.88 22.84
N THR A 191 4.70 3.27 23.89
CA THR A 191 3.36 2.76 24.16
C THR A 191 2.38 3.60 23.35
N LEU A 192 1.62 2.94 22.49
CA LEU A 192 0.48 3.51 21.79
C LEU A 192 -0.77 3.16 22.60
N ALA A 193 -1.56 4.16 22.98
CA ALA A 193 -2.75 3.97 23.78
C ALA A 193 -3.92 4.76 23.19
N CYS A 194 -5.11 4.17 23.19
CA CYS A 194 -6.31 4.79 22.67
C CYS A 194 -7.49 4.57 23.64
N GLN A 195 -8.28 5.63 23.86
CA GLN A 195 -9.60 5.52 24.45
C GLN A 195 -10.64 5.47 23.33
N ALA A 196 -11.55 4.51 23.40
CA ALA A 196 -12.54 4.27 22.35
C ALA A 196 -13.86 3.81 22.96
N GLN A 197 -14.97 4.25 22.37
CA GLN A 197 -16.34 3.86 22.72
C GLN A 197 -17.23 3.89 21.47
N SER A 198 -18.35 3.15 21.47
CA SER A 198 -19.33 3.21 20.39
C SER A 198 -20.76 3.18 20.91
N PRO A 199 -21.68 3.98 20.34
CA PRO A 199 -23.11 3.82 20.60
C PRO A 199 -23.67 2.51 20.00
N ASN A 200 -22.96 1.85 19.09
CA ASN A 200 -23.39 0.61 18.43
C ASN A 200 -22.89 -0.67 19.13
N GLY A 201 -22.37 -0.55 20.36
CA GLY A 201 -21.89 -1.68 21.16
C GLY A 201 -20.39 -1.64 21.41
N ALA A 202 -19.78 -2.83 21.50
CA ALA A 202 -18.38 -2.94 21.87
C ALA A 202 -17.43 -2.50 20.75
N ILE A 203 -16.24 -2.03 21.13
CA ILE A 203 -15.14 -1.86 20.18
C ILE A 203 -14.54 -3.22 19.88
N ARG A 204 -14.49 -3.57 18.59
CA ARG A 204 -13.94 -4.83 18.11
C ARG A 204 -12.41 -4.77 18.01
N GLN A 205 -11.88 -3.63 17.54
CA GLN A 205 -10.46 -3.47 17.27
C GLN A 205 -10.06 -2.00 17.21
N VAL A 206 -8.85 -1.68 17.66
CA VAL A 206 -8.15 -0.42 17.42
C VAL A 206 -6.85 -0.72 16.69
N ASP A 207 -6.68 -0.23 15.47
CA ASP A 207 -5.45 -0.33 14.69
C ASP A 207 -4.69 0.98 14.71
N PHE A 208 -3.43 0.96 15.13
CA PHE A 208 -2.57 2.14 15.12
C PHE A 208 -1.78 2.22 13.81
N VAL A 209 -1.80 3.39 13.17
CA VAL A 209 -1.16 3.65 11.88
C VAL A 209 -0.28 4.89 12.01
N GLY A 210 0.92 4.84 11.44
CA GLY A 210 1.87 5.96 11.47
C GLY A 210 2.10 6.56 10.10
N ASN A 211 2.27 7.88 10.05
CA ASN A 211 2.75 8.62 8.89
C ASN A 211 4.20 9.06 9.11
N TYR A 212 5.14 8.40 8.46
CA TYR A 212 6.58 8.60 8.63
C TYR A 212 7.33 7.98 7.46
N GLU A 213 8.65 8.17 7.34
CA GLU A 213 9.46 7.47 6.34
C GLU A 213 9.76 6.04 6.81
N ASP A 214 9.42 5.03 6.01
CA ASP A 214 9.72 3.61 6.26
C ASP A 214 9.84 2.83 4.94
N VAL A 215 10.10 1.53 5.02
CA VAL A 215 10.04 0.59 3.89
C VAL A 215 8.69 0.66 3.17
N ASN A 216 8.70 0.70 1.84
CA ASN A 216 7.50 0.81 1.02
C ASN A 216 6.94 -0.59 0.70
N PHE A 217 6.14 -1.15 1.63
CA PHE A 217 5.45 -2.42 1.38
C PHE A 217 4.24 -2.27 0.45
N GLU A 218 3.71 -1.05 0.35
CA GLU A 218 2.59 -0.67 -0.51
C GLU A 218 2.93 -0.73 -2.00
N GLY A 219 4.22 -0.81 -2.33
CA GLY A 219 4.75 -1.06 -3.68
C GLY A 219 4.50 0.06 -4.69
N ASP A 220 4.06 1.22 -4.23
CA ASP A 220 3.73 2.40 -5.04
C ASP A 220 4.91 3.37 -5.18
N GLY A 221 6.02 3.14 -4.46
CA GLY A 221 7.22 3.98 -4.45
C GLY A 221 7.17 5.19 -3.51
N GLU A 222 6.13 5.36 -2.69
CA GLU A 222 6.05 6.41 -1.68
C GLU A 222 6.59 5.91 -0.32
N TYR A 223 7.72 6.47 0.12
CA TYR A 223 8.35 6.03 1.36
C TYR A 223 7.78 6.75 2.59
N ARG A 224 7.18 7.95 2.40
CA ARG A 224 6.64 8.75 3.49
C ARG A 224 5.12 8.89 3.37
N GLN A 225 4.42 7.88 3.88
CA GLN A 225 2.96 7.79 3.83
C GLN A 225 2.39 7.22 5.13
N TRP A 226 1.06 7.07 5.20
CA TRP A 226 0.43 6.29 6.25
C TRP A 226 0.75 4.81 6.01
N HIS A 227 1.68 4.26 6.79
CA HIS A 227 2.17 2.89 6.62
C HIS A 227 1.15 1.86 7.12
N TYR A 228 0.44 1.28 6.16
CA TYR A 228 -0.38 0.08 6.28
C TYR A 228 -0.82 -0.31 4.87
N HIS A 229 -1.09 -1.59 4.68
CA HIS A 229 -1.78 -2.07 3.49
C HIS A 229 -2.66 -3.25 3.84
N PHE A 230 -3.27 -3.84 2.82
CA PHE A 230 -4.16 -4.98 2.98
C PHE A 230 -3.55 -6.24 2.41
N PHE A 231 -3.75 -7.36 3.10
CA PHE A 231 -3.55 -8.67 2.50
C PHE A 231 -4.82 -9.49 2.70
N ARG A 232 -5.54 -9.74 1.60
CA ARG A 232 -6.86 -10.38 1.57
C ARG A 232 -7.82 -9.75 2.57
N GLY A 233 -8.00 -8.43 2.49
CA GLY A 233 -8.92 -7.73 3.39
C GLY A 233 -8.36 -7.33 4.75
N LYS A 234 -7.25 -7.91 5.19
CA LYS A 234 -6.72 -7.68 6.53
C LYS A 234 -5.66 -6.61 6.49
N ILE A 235 -5.82 -5.60 7.33
CA ILE A 235 -4.76 -4.61 7.56
C ILE A 235 -3.49 -5.32 8.06
N THR A 236 -2.36 -4.95 7.48
CA THR A 236 -1.04 -5.52 7.79
C THR A 236 0.02 -4.42 7.72
N HIS A 237 1.19 -4.71 8.30
CA HIS A 237 2.34 -3.80 8.38
C HIS A 237 2.04 -2.41 8.97
N HIS A 238 0.93 -2.26 9.67
CA HIS A 238 0.65 -1.14 10.55
C HIS A 238 1.38 -1.32 11.90
N LEU A 239 1.31 -0.30 12.78
CA LEU A 239 2.06 -0.29 14.04
C LEU A 239 1.56 -1.32 15.07
N GLY A 240 0.34 -1.82 14.89
CA GLY A 240 -0.25 -2.92 15.65
C GLY A 240 -1.71 -2.71 16.01
N SER A 241 -2.35 -3.77 16.52
CA SER A 241 -3.78 -3.81 16.86
C SER A 241 -4.02 -4.15 18.32
N ALA A 242 -5.03 -3.54 18.93
CA ALA A 242 -5.57 -3.93 20.23
C ALA A 242 -7.05 -4.32 20.11
N LYS A 243 -7.45 -5.47 20.66
CA LYS A 243 -8.83 -5.99 20.59
C LYS A 243 -9.63 -5.85 21.89
N THR A 244 -8.97 -5.49 22.98
CA THR A 244 -9.57 -5.37 24.31
C THR A 244 -9.04 -4.13 25.02
N ALA A 245 -9.90 -3.47 25.80
CA ALA A 245 -9.49 -2.37 26.65
C ALA A 245 -8.60 -2.86 27.82
N PRO A 246 -7.62 -2.06 28.29
CA PRO A 246 -7.16 -0.80 27.68
C PRO A 246 -6.48 -1.05 26.32
N TYR A 247 -6.91 -0.31 25.28
CA TYR A 247 -6.42 -0.51 23.91
C TYR A 247 -5.01 0.03 23.78
N THR A 248 -4.04 -0.87 23.96
CA THR A 248 -2.62 -0.53 24.02
C THR A 248 -1.78 -1.45 23.16
N VAL A 249 -0.77 -0.88 22.51
CA VAL A 249 0.21 -1.58 21.69
C VAL A 249 1.60 -1.03 22.02
N ARG A 250 2.62 -1.88 22.02
CA ARG A 250 4.01 -1.43 22.07
C ARG A 250 4.54 -1.31 20.64
N TRP A 251 4.88 -0.11 20.22
CA TRP A 251 5.59 0.14 18.98
C TRP A 251 7.10 0.01 19.22
N ASP A 252 7.73 -0.97 18.58
CA ASP A 252 9.19 -1.10 18.50
C ASP A 252 9.70 -0.25 17.33
N THR A 253 10.50 0.76 17.64
CA THR A 253 11.07 1.67 16.64
C THR A 253 12.50 1.33 16.31
N SER A 254 13.08 0.23 16.80
CA SER A 254 14.51 -0.10 16.61
C SER A 254 14.94 -0.14 15.15
N TRP A 255 14.02 -0.40 14.22
CA TRP A 255 14.28 -0.42 12.77
C TRP A 255 13.57 0.67 11.97
N ALA A 256 12.86 1.60 12.62
CA ALA A 256 12.33 2.77 11.92
C ALA A 256 13.51 3.60 11.38
N PRO A 257 13.52 4.04 10.12
CA PRO A 257 14.61 4.88 9.60
C PRO A 257 14.74 6.20 10.36
N ASP A 258 15.97 6.68 10.52
CA ASP A 258 16.21 8.07 10.96
C ASP A 258 15.62 9.03 9.93
N GLN A 259 14.98 10.08 10.42
CA GLN A 259 14.26 11.03 9.58
C GLN A 259 14.12 12.37 10.29
N ASP A 260 14.30 13.45 9.52
CA ASP A 260 14.19 14.81 10.03
C ASP A 260 12.73 15.28 10.14
N GLN A 261 11.86 14.75 9.27
CA GLN A 261 10.46 15.13 9.26
C GLN A 261 9.72 14.51 10.45
N PRO A 262 8.83 15.27 11.11
CA PRO A 262 8.05 14.72 12.21
C PRO A 262 7.13 13.60 11.74
N MET A 263 6.96 12.61 12.62
CA MET A 263 6.04 11.51 12.44
C MET A 263 4.63 11.93 12.90
N ARG A 264 3.62 11.24 12.40
CA ARG A 264 2.23 11.40 12.84
C ARG A 264 1.61 10.04 13.15
N LEU A 265 0.58 10.01 14.00
CA LEU A 265 -0.17 8.80 14.33
C LEU A 265 -1.67 9.05 14.22
N VAL A 266 -2.40 8.02 13.79
CA VAL A 266 -3.85 7.91 13.90
C VAL A 266 -4.21 6.51 14.38
N ALA A 267 -5.42 6.36 14.90
CA ALA A 267 -6.00 5.06 15.17
C ALA A 267 -7.27 4.86 14.34
N ARG A 268 -7.43 3.65 13.79
CA ARG A 268 -8.66 3.16 13.16
C ARG A 268 -9.44 2.41 14.24
N ILE A 269 -10.55 2.98 14.71
CA ILE A 269 -11.40 2.36 15.74
C ILE A 269 -12.56 1.67 15.03
N THR A 270 -12.64 0.35 15.16
CA THR A 270 -13.73 -0.44 14.57
C THR A 270 -14.63 -1.01 15.66
N ASP A 271 -15.94 -0.76 15.56
CA ASP A 271 -16.93 -1.35 16.46
C ASP A 271 -17.47 -2.70 15.97
N THR A 272 -18.34 -3.34 16.77
CA THR A 272 -18.98 -4.62 16.42
C THR A 272 -19.99 -4.51 15.28
N ALA A 273 -20.51 -3.30 15.00
CA ALA A 273 -21.35 -3.08 13.84
C ALA A 273 -20.53 -3.02 12.54
N GLY A 274 -19.21 -2.83 12.64
CA GLY A 274 -18.28 -2.73 11.51
C GLY A 274 -18.05 -1.30 11.02
N LEU A 275 -18.55 -0.29 11.75
CA LEU A 275 -18.20 1.10 11.47
C LEU A 275 -16.80 1.39 12.00
N ILE A 276 -16.08 2.20 11.23
CA ILE A 276 -14.69 2.58 11.45
C ILE A 276 -14.64 4.09 11.59
N TYR A 277 -13.94 4.57 12.61
CA TYR A 277 -13.62 5.98 12.81
C TYR A 277 -12.12 6.20 12.84
N MET A 278 -11.65 7.20 12.09
CA MET A 278 -10.27 7.69 12.17
C MET A 278 -10.16 8.73 13.27
N THR A 279 -9.32 8.49 14.27
CA THR A 279 -9.09 9.49 15.33
C THR A 279 -8.47 10.78 14.76
N PRO A 280 -8.55 11.90 15.52
CA PRO A 280 -7.68 13.04 15.27
C PRO A 280 -6.20 12.62 15.23
N VAL A 281 -5.40 13.37 14.49
CA VAL A 281 -3.97 13.09 14.32
C VAL A 281 -3.20 13.48 15.58
N VAL A 282 -2.31 12.59 16.02
CA VAL A 282 -1.19 12.96 16.89
C VAL A 282 -0.05 13.42 16.01
N GLU A 283 0.38 14.66 16.15
CA GLU A 283 1.31 15.32 15.24
C GLU A 283 2.67 15.60 15.90
N ASN A 284 3.65 15.97 15.08
CA ASN A 284 4.94 16.50 15.53
C ASN A 284 5.75 15.54 16.41
N LEU A 285 5.58 14.23 16.22
CA LEU A 285 6.32 13.22 16.96
C LEU A 285 7.76 13.16 16.45
N LYS A 286 8.72 13.18 17.38
CA LYS A 286 10.15 13.17 17.06
C LYS A 286 10.75 11.82 17.40
N LEU A 287 11.48 11.21 16.48
CA LEU A 287 12.23 9.99 16.74
C LEU A 287 13.60 10.37 17.31
N VAL A 288 13.89 9.98 18.56
CA VAL A 288 15.18 10.24 19.22
C VAL A 288 15.65 8.98 19.90
N ARG A 289 16.68 8.35 19.35
CA ARG A 289 17.20 7.05 19.82
C ARG A 289 18.70 7.16 20.14
N PRO A 290 19.07 7.67 21.33
CA PRO A 290 20.48 7.78 21.69
C PRO A 290 21.20 6.43 21.58
N GLY A 291 22.37 6.41 20.95
CA GLY A 291 23.17 5.20 20.72
C GLY A 291 22.73 4.34 19.52
N LEU A 292 21.64 4.68 18.82
CA LEU A 292 21.16 3.95 17.65
C LEU A 292 20.85 4.91 16.49
N SER A 293 21.20 4.49 15.28
CA SER A 293 20.81 5.14 14.03
C SER A 293 20.39 4.07 13.03
N VAL A 294 19.43 4.38 12.17
CA VAL A 294 18.96 3.47 11.11
C VAL A 294 18.93 4.21 9.79
N GLU A 295 19.65 3.70 8.81
CA GLU A 295 19.57 4.16 7.43
C GLU A 295 18.68 3.23 6.61
N LEU A 296 17.76 3.81 5.84
CA LEU A 296 17.04 3.12 4.76
C LEU A 296 17.71 3.43 3.43
N CYS A 297 18.47 2.48 2.91
CA CYS A 297 19.05 2.56 1.58
C CYS A 297 17.98 2.17 0.56
N LYS A 298 17.43 3.18 -0.11
CA LYS A 298 16.42 2.99 -1.15
C LYS A 298 17.08 2.44 -2.43
N PRO A 299 16.48 1.44 -3.08
CA PRO A 299 16.98 0.91 -4.35
C PRO A 299 16.92 1.97 -5.46
N CYS A 300 17.86 1.87 -6.39
CA CYS A 300 17.93 2.62 -7.63
C CYS A 300 18.36 1.70 -8.79
N ASP A 301 18.23 2.15 -10.03
CA ASP A 301 18.50 1.34 -11.22
C ASP A 301 17.70 0.02 -11.25
N ILE A 302 16.47 0.02 -10.72
CA ILE A 302 15.60 -1.15 -10.68
C ILE A 302 15.33 -1.63 -12.11
N PRO A 303 15.57 -2.90 -12.45
CA PRO A 303 15.36 -3.40 -13.78
C PRO A 303 13.89 -3.64 -14.07
N LYS A 304 13.48 -3.35 -15.29
CA LYS A 304 12.20 -3.83 -15.85
C LYS A 304 12.18 -5.36 -15.87
N GLN A 305 10.98 -5.93 -15.77
CA GLN A 305 10.74 -7.37 -15.88
C GLN A 305 11.61 -8.19 -14.91
N TRP A 306 11.62 -7.86 -13.63
CA TRP A 306 12.44 -8.55 -12.63
C TRP A 306 11.86 -9.90 -12.25
N VAL A 307 12.04 -10.86 -13.17
CA VAL A 307 11.65 -12.27 -12.99
C VAL A 307 12.89 -13.15 -13.09
N THR A 308 13.20 -13.89 -12.04
CA THR A 308 14.42 -14.71 -11.91
C THR A 308 14.57 -15.84 -12.95
N ARG A 309 13.51 -16.18 -13.69
CA ARG A 309 13.59 -17.11 -14.84
C ARG A 309 14.22 -16.50 -16.10
N ARG A 310 14.39 -15.18 -16.16
CA ARG A 310 14.97 -14.44 -17.31
C ARG A 310 16.42 -14.02 -17.04
N GLY A 311 17.18 -14.89 -16.40
CA GLY A 311 18.58 -14.63 -16.05
C GLY A 311 18.75 -13.77 -14.80
N ARG A 312 19.99 -13.32 -14.59
CA ARG A 312 20.36 -12.44 -13.47
C ARG A 312 19.83 -11.03 -13.71
N LYS A 313 19.29 -10.45 -12.64
CA LYS A 313 18.79 -9.07 -12.58
C LYS A 313 19.36 -8.43 -11.33
N GLU A 314 19.66 -7.15 -11.44
CA GLU A 314 20.31 -6.39 -10.38
C GLU A 314 19.76 -4.97 -10.32
N GLU A 315 19.83 -4.41 -9.12
CA GLU A 315 19.62 -3.01 -8.80
C GLU A 315 20.84 -2.51 -8.01
N LYS A 316 20.83 -1.22 -7.70
CA LYS A 316 21.84 -0.61 -6.82
C LYS A 316 21.19 0.01 -5.60
N PHE A 317 22.01 0.24 -4.59
CA PHE A 317 21.67 1.07 -3.45
C PHE A 317 22.93 1.77 -2.94
N ASN A 318 22.77 2.92 -2.31
CA ASN A 318 23.88 3.69 -1.75
C ASN A 318 23.83 3.66 -0.23
N ILE A 319 24.99 3.45 0.39
CA ILE A 319 25.19 3.52 1.84
C ILE A 319 25.96 4.80 2.15
N ALA A 320 25.31 5.71 2.88
CA ALA A 320 25.90 6.96 3.35
C ALA A 320 26.53 6.82 4.75
N GLY A 321 26.05 5.90 5.58
CA GLY A 321 26.54 5.70 6.93
C GLY A 321 27.96 5.11 7.00
N ASP A 322 28.61 5.31 8.17
CA ASP A 322 29.91 4.73 8.46
C ASP A 322 29.78 3.25 8.83
N LEU A 323 30.09 2.36 7.88
CA LEU A 323 30.01 0.91 8.07
C LEU A 323 30.88 0.38 9.21
N LYS A 324 31.88 1.13 9.70
CA LYS A 324 32.63 0.73 10.92
C LYS A 324 31.76 0.75 12.18
N LYS A 325 30.63 1.46 12.12
CA LYS A 325 29.63 1.53 13.20
C LYS A 325 28.42 0.65 12.93
N ALA A 326 28.31 0.04 11.75
CA ALA A 326 27.20 -0.84 11.42
C ALA A 326 27.19 -2.07 12.34
N VAL A 327 26.03 -2.42 12.87
CA VAL A 327 25.86 -3.54 13.82
C VAL A 327 24.85 -4.57 13.36
N ALA A 328 23.92 -4.19 12.49
CA ALA A 328 22.98 -5.09 11.86
C ALA A 328 22.55 -4.52 10.50
N ALA A 329 22.13 -5.38 9.60
CA ALA A 329 21.44 -4.98 8.37
C ALA A 329 20.29 -5.94 8.07
N GLN A 330 19.26 -5.45 7.39
CA GLN A 330 18.12 -6.22 6.93
C GLN A 330 17.83 -5.95 5.45
N LEU A 331 17.43 -6.99 4.75
CA LEU A 331 16.85 -6.90 3.41
C LEU A 331 15.32 -6.96 3.55
N VAL A 332 14.61 -6.04 2.89
CA VAL A 332 13.15 -5.94 2.95
C VAL A 332 12.60 -5.76 1.54
N TRP A 333 11.66 -6.61 1.14
CA TRP A 333 11.03 -6.52 -0.18
C TRP A 333 9.71 -7.29 -0.23
N VAL A 334 8.97 -7.05 -1.30
CA VAL A 334 7.79 -7.84 -1.65
C VAL A 334 8.11 -8.66 -2.89
N SER A 335 7.62 -9.90 -2.94
CA SER A 335 7.74 -10.72 -4.15
C SER A 335 6.48 -11.54 -4.42
N TRP A 336 6.40 -12.06 -5.64
CA TRP A 336 5.51 -13.14 -5.98
C TRP A 336 6.28 -14.43 -6.26
N SER A 337 5.80 -15.52 -5.67
CA SER A 337 6.33 -16.87 -5.81
C SER A 337 7.81 -17.05 -5.44
N PRO A 338 8.26 -16.57 -4.26
CA PRO A 338 9.66 -16.68 -3.84
C PRO A 338 10.19 -18.10 -3.68
N GLY A 339 9.33 -19.13 -3.63
CA GLY A 339 9.74 -20.54 -3.65
C GLY A 339 10.48 -21.01 -4.92
N TYR A 340 10.66 -20.13 -5.92
CA TYR A 340 11.55 -20.33 -7.09
C TYR A 340 12.84 -19.50 -7.04
N MET A 341 13.05 -18.72 -5.98
CA MET A 341 14.26 -17.93 -5.77
C MET A 341 15.49 -18.85 -5.70
N ASN A 342 16.60 -18.38 -6.26
CA ASN A 342 17.90 -19.02 -6.14
C ASN A 342 18.95 -18.02 -5.61
N GLY A 343 18.67 -17.51 -4.42
CA GLY A 343 19.52 -16.62 -3.65
C GLY A 343 19.45 -15.14 -4.03
N ILE A 344 19.91 -14.34 -3.07
CA ILE A 344 20.20 -12.92 -3.20
C ILE A 344 21.70 -12.73 -3.04
N PHE A 345 22.25 -11.81 -3.82
CA PHE A 345 23.67 -11.48 -3.86
C PHE A 345 23.86 -10.00 -3.60
N ILE A 346 24.86 -9.66 -2.79
CA ILE A 346 25.33 -8.29 -2.63
C ILE A 346 26.80 -8.27 -3.00
N ASN A 347 27.18 -7.41 -3.96
CA ASN A 347 28.55 -7.32 -4.47
C ASN A 347 29.12 -8.71 -4.83
N ASP A 348 28.33 -9.48 -5.59
CA ASP A 348 28.59 -10.87 -6.02
C ASP A 348 28.71 -11.92 -4.91
N LYS A 349 28.57 -11.56 -3.64
CA LYS A 349 28.52 -12.51 -2.52
C LYS A 349 27.08 -12.93 -2.27
N ARG A 350 26.81 -14.24 -2.24
CA ARG A 350 25.50 -14.76 -1.84
C ARG A 350 25.26 -14.46 -0.36
N VAL A 351 24.13 -13.84 -0.05
CA VAL A 351 23.76 -13.41 1.31
C VAL A 351 22.49 -14.08 1.84
N PHE A 352 21.69 -14.63 0.94
CA PHE A 352 20.43 -15.30 1.26
C PHE A 352 20.16 -16.41 0.24
N ASP A 353 19.45 -17.45 0.64
CA ASP A 353 19.20 -18.65 -0.19
C ASP A 353 17.81 -18.66 -0.82
N ASN A 354 16.76 -18.82 -0.01
CA ASN A 354 15.37 -18.79 -0.42
C ASN A 354 14.46 -18.80 0.82
N GLU A 355 13.21 -18.38 0.63
CA GLU A 355 12.12 -18.62 1.57
C GLU A 355 10.78 -18.51 0.85
N GLY A 356 9.70 -18.77 1.60
CA GLY A 356 8.35 -18.46 1.18
C GLY A 356 7.73 -19.44 0.17
N PRO A 357 6.47 -19.18 -0.22
CA PRO A 357 5.66 -20.10 -1.00
C PRO A 357 5.92 -20.03 -2.51
N LYS A 358 5.41 -21.01 -3.25
CA LYS A 358 5.25 -20.94 -4.71
C LYS A 358 3.87 -20.41 -5.05
N TYR A 359 3.79 -19.59 -6.11
CA TYR A 359 2.56 -18.98 -6.64
C TYR A 359 1.78 -18.13 -5.63
N GLN A 360 2.45 -17.43 -4.71
CA GLN A 360 1.77 -16.52 -3.78
C GLN A 360 2.62 -15.27 -3.54
N TYR A 361 1.95 -14.19 -3.18
CA TYR A 361 2.57 -13.01 -2.58
C TYR A 361 3.34 -13.38 -1.30
N PHE A 362 4.45 -12.69 -1.07
CA PHE A 362 5.17 -12.76 0.19
C PHE A 362 5.91 -11.43 0.48
N ALA A 363 5.79 -10.95 1.71
CA ALA A 363 6.59 -9.86 2.24
C ALA A 363 7.78 -10.43 3.00
N HIS A 364 8.98 -10.01 2.59
CA HIS A 364 10.24 -10.50 3.11
C HIS A 364 10.86 -9.50 4.07
N ARG A 365 11.46 -10.01 5.15
CA ARG A 365 12.29 -9.22 6.06
C ARG A 365 13.37 -10.13 6.63
N VAL A 366 14.57 -10.04 6.07
CA VAL A 366 15.66 -10.99 6.32
C VAL A 366 16.86 -10.27 6.92
N ALA A 367 17.36 -10.78 8.06
CA ALA A 367 18.60 -10.29 8.64
C ALA A 367 19.82 -10.73 7.80
N LEU A 368 20.69 -9.77 7.50
CA LEU A 368 21.95 -10.04 6.82
C LEU A 368 22.95 -10.68 7.81
N LYS A 369 23.36 -11.93 7.55
CA LYS A 369 24.26 -12.68 8.45
C LYS A 369 25.69 -12.14 8.46
N ASP A 370 26.16 -11.63 7.33
CA ASP A 370 27.50 -11.07 7.16
C ASP A 370 27.40 -9.64 6.60
N ILE A 371 27.63 -8.65 7.45
CA ILE A 371 27.57 -7.22 7.09
C ILE A 371 28.83 -6.80 6.31
N SER A 372 29.92 -7.58 6.37
CA SER A 372 31.18 -7.28 5.67
C SER A 372 31.08 -7.38 4.14
N VAL A 373 29.95 -7.86 3.63
CA VAL A 373 29.62 -7.83 2.19
C VAL A 373 29.31 -6.42 1.68
N LEU A 374 28.92 -5.51 2.57
CA LEU A 374 28.58 -4.13 2.24
C LEU A 374 29.83 -3.26 2.06
N THR A 375 29.76 -2.31 1.13
CA THR A 375 30.79 -1.30 0.89
C THR A 375 30.22 0.10 1.09
N THR A 376 31.02 1.06 1.56
CA THR A 376 30.59 2.46 1.63
C THR A 376 30.28 2.99 0.22
N GLY A 377 29.20 3.76 0.07
CA GLY A 377 28.74 4.25 -1.22
C GLY A 377 27.93 3.20 -1.98
N ALA A 378 28.17 3.07 -3.28
CA ALA A 378 27.39 2.22 -4.16
C ALA A 378 27.61 0.73 -3.89
N ASN A 379 26.50 -0.02 -3.82
CA ASN A 379 26.46 -1.46 -3.75
C ASN A 379 25.55 -1.98 -4.86
N THR A 380 25.81 -3.22 -5.30
CA THR A 380 24.95 -3.92 -6.27
C THR A 380 24.22 -5.06 -5.56
N LEU A 381 22.89 -5.11 -5.73
CA LEU A 381 22.06 -6.19 -5.23
C LEU A 381 21.48 -6.96 -6.41
N ALA A 382 21.63 -8.28 -6.41
CA ALA A 382 21.14 -9.13 -7.48
C ALA A 382 20.38 -10.36 -6.99
N THR A 383 19.55 -10.91 -7.86
CA THR A 383 18.89 -12.21 -7.65
C THR A 383 19.52 -13.28 -8.53
N GLY A 384 19.68 -14.48 -8.00
CA GLY A 384 20.17 -15.61 -8.79
C GLY A 384 19.11 -16.16 -9.74
N PRO A 385 19.53 -16.70 -10.90
CA PRO A 385 18.60 -17.28 -11.86
C PRO A 385 17.93 -18.54 -11.31
N SER A 386 16.64 -18.70 -11.56
CA SER A 386 15.91 -19.91 -11.14
C SER A 386 16.46 -21.16 -11.84
N PRO A 387 16.54 -22.33 -11.16
CA PRO A 387 17.15 -23.52 -11.74
C PRO A 387 16.37 -24.15 -12.92
N LYS A 388 15.08 -23.82 -13.06
CA LYS A 388 14.19 -24.35 -14.09
C LYS A 388 13.54 -23.19 -14.85
N ASN A 389 13.65 -23.18 -16.18
CA ASN A 389 13.23 -22.09 -17.08
C ASN A 389 11.71 -21.85 -17.18
N GLN A 390 10.87 -22.42 -16.30
CA GLN A 390 9.40 -22.30 -16.38
C GLN A 390 8.84 -21.20 -15.47
N HIS A 391 9.29 -21.13 -14.22
CA HIS A 391 8.81 -20.18 -13.22
C HIS A 391 9.98 -19.56 -12.46
N GLY A 392 9.77 -18.35 -11.97
CA GLY A 392 10.74 -17.63 -11.16
C GLY A 392 10.02 -16.78 -10.12
N MET A 393 10.75 -16.41 -9.07
CA MET A 393 10.35 -15.30 -8.21
C MET A 393 10.31 -14.01 -9.04
N GLU A 394 9.30 -13.21 -8.77
CA GLU A 394 9.11 -11.86 -9.28
C GLU A 394 9.38 -10.88 -8.14
N VAL A 395 10.43 -10.06 -8.26
CA VAL A 395 10.68 -8.99 -7.29
C VAL A 395 9.72 -7.85 -7.63
N ASN A 396 8.95 -7.41 -6.65
CA ASN A 396 8.00 -6.32 -6.85
C ASN A 396 8.66 -4.97 -6.54
N TRP A 397 8.21 -3.93 -7.24
CA TRP A 397 8.55 -2.53 -6.96
C TRP A 397 8.33 -2.22 -5.46
N PRO A 398 9.21 -1.46 -4.81
CA PRO A 398 10.36 -0.71 -5.37
C PRO A 398 11.65 -1.52 -5.53
N GLY A 399 11.65 -2.84 -5.41
CA GLY A 399 12.88 -3.64 -5.39
C GLY A 399 13.25 -4.10 -3.99
N ILE A 400 14.53 -4.39 -3.75
CA ILE A 400 15.01 -4.89 -2.45
C ILE A 400 15.65 -3.75 -1.67
N MET A 401 14.94 -3.28 -0.65
CA MET A 401 15.38 -2.23 0.25
C MET A 401 16.35 -2.79 1.29
N VAL A 402 17.33 -1.96 1.69
CA VAL A 402 18.31 -2.32 2.73
C VAL A 402 18.17 -1.37 3.91
N LEU A 403 17.94 -1.93 5.10
CA LEU A 403 18.02 -1.20 6.37
C LEU A 403 19.37 -1.50 7.03
N ILE A 404 20.07 -0.48 7.53
CA ILE A 404 21.33 -0.65 8.25
C ILE A 404 21.23 0.05 9.60
N GLN A 405 21.47 -0.70 10.67
CA GLN A 405 21.58 -0.18 12.03
C GLN A 405 23.03 0.18 12.34
N TYR A 406 23.23 1.36 12.92
CA TYR A 406 24.53 1.86 13.38
C TYR A 406 24.50 2.14 14.89
N LYS A 407 25.65 1.92 15.55
CA LYS A 407 25.90 2.48 16.87
C LYS A 407 26.29 3.96 16.74
N THR A 408 25.51 4.84 17.38
CA THR A 408 25.89 6.26 17.52
C THR A 408 26.63 6.48 18.84
N LYS A 409 27.44 7.55 18.90
CA LYS A 409 28.23 7.88 20.10
C LYS A 409 27.37 8.50 21.18
#